data_AF-Q2SND5-F1
#
_entry.id   AF-Q2SND5-F1
#
_cell.length_a   1.000
_cell.length_b   1.000
_cell.length_c   1.000
_cell.angle_alpha   90.00
_cell.angle_beta   90.00
_cell.angle_gamma   90.00
#
_symmetry.space_group_name_H-M   'P 1'
#
loop_
_entity.id
_entity.type
_entity.pdbx_description
1 polymer ?
#
loop_
_entity_poly.entity_id
_entity_poly.type
_entity_poly.pdbx_seq_one_letter_code
_entity_poly.pdbx_strand_id
1 'polypeptide(L)'
;MNSSDYVYALQGLRFWLDDMTRRQHSRANLDPGEEEMMLQVELCYQEMWGAYASIYNPESNMVPPDLLERAAWTNFPAWPESLLALRPQDKCDTDKAKRLLQLPFERIEPCLPEMLTWLQDPNWPVAGAIVDPLAAMGDKLTPALLQALKMARQENDSWWVCNLILNLINQLPASSVETLRAELSHWILSEDQELGVMVIKLLLRHKLGDQQNLRRWARIKIDAYAEYIEELQDALKEEEEEEEEEEGNQP
;
A
#
# COMPACT_ATOMS: atom_id res chain seq x y z
N MET A 1 0.31 1.85 -25.68
CA MET A 1 0.12 1.48 -24.25
C MET A 1 0.15 -0.02 -24.18
N ASN A 2 0.95 -0.60 -23.30
CA ASN A 2 0.81 -2.03 -23.00
C ASN A 2 -0.53 -2.23 -22.23
N SER A 3 -1.03 -3.47 -22.13
CA SER A 3 -2.27 -3.80 -21.42
C SER A 3 -2.27 -3.35 -19.95
N SER A 4 -1.09 -3.35 -19.32
CA SER A 4 -0.86 -2.91 -17.95
C SER A 4 -1.10 -1.40 -17.77
N ASP A 5 -0.51 -0.57 -18.65
CA ASP A 5 -0.68 0.88 -18.68
C ASP A 5 -2.16 1.26 -18.89
N TYR A 6 -2.90 0.44 -19.64
CA TYR A 6 -4.32 0.62 -19.93
C TYR A 6 -5.20 0.36 -18.70
N VAL A 7 -4.93 -0.73 -17.96
CA VAL A 7 -5.64 -1.07 -16.71
C VAL A 7 -5.35 -0.05 -15.62
N TYR A 8 -4.09 0.42 -15.49
CA TYR A 8 -3.74 1.47 -14.53
C TYR A 8 -4.37 2.82 -14.88
N ALA A 9 -4.46 3.16 -16.17
CA ALA A 9 -5.19 4.36 -16.60
C ALA A 9 -6.67 4.27 -16.24
N LEU A 10 -7.30 3.11 -16.45
CA LEU A 10 -8.71 2.86 -16.11
C LEU A 10 -8.99 2.89 -14.61
N GLN A 11 -8.09 2.31 -13.79
CA GLN A 11 -8.21 2.35 -12.32
C GLN A 11 -7.98 3.76 -11.77
N GLY A 12 -7.00 4.50 -12.29
CA GLY A 12 -6.77 5.90 -11.93
C GLY A 12 -7.92 6.82 -12.35
N LEU A 13 -8.50 6.59 -13.53
CA LEU A 13 -9.69 7.29 -14.01
C LEU A 13 -10.92 6.99 -13.15
N ARG A 14 -11.14 5.73 -12.79
CA ARG A 14 -12.22 5.32 -11.89
C ARG A 14 -12.08 5.95 -10.51
N PHE A 15 -10.88 5.96 -9.94
CA PHE A 15 -10.61 6.60 -8.65
C PHE A 15 -10.85 8.12 -8.70
N TRP A 16 -10.40 8.79 -9.76
CA TRP A 16 -10.65 10.22 -9.96
C TRP A 16 -12.14 10.51 -10.12
N LEU A 17 -12.88 9.68 -10.87
CA LEU A 17 -14.33 9.80 -11.01
C LEU A 17 -15.05 9.53 -9.68
N ASP A 18 -14.65 8.53 -8.91
CA ASP A 18 -15.28 8.19 -7.62
C ASP A 18 -14.97 9.23 -6.53
N ASP A 19 -13.77 9.81 -6.51
CA ASP A 19 -13.38 10.94 -5.64
C ASP A 19 -14.17 12.21 -6.02
N MET A 20 -14.25 12.53 -7.31
CA MET A 20 -14.96 13.71 -7.79
C MET A 20 -16.49 13.55 -7.69
N THR A 21 -17.03 12.35 -7.83
CA THR A 21 -18.46 12.05 -7.60
C THR A 21 -18.82 12.14 -6.12
N ARG A 22 -17.90 11.76 -5.22
CA ARG A 22 -18.03 12.07 -3.79
C ARG A 22 -18.05 13.57 -3.54
N ARG A 23 -17.20 14.35 -4.22
CA ARG A 23 -17.27 15.82 -4.20
C ARG A 23 -18.55 16.38 -4.86
N GLN A 24 -19.18 15.69 -5.82
CA GLN A 24 -20.46 16.10 -6.42
C GLN A 24 -21.64 16.06 -5.45
N HIS A 25 -21.55 15.36 -4.30
CA HIS A 25 -22.56 15.50 -3.23
C HIS A 25 -22.55 16.92 -2.63
N SER A 26 -21.51 17.71 -2.92
CA SER A 26 -21.39 19.17 -2.71
C SER A 26 -21.53 19.94 -4.05
N ARG A 27 -22.61 19.68 -4.80
CA ARG A 27 -22.88 20.23 -6.15
C ARG A 27 -22.95 21.77 -6.29
N ALA A 28 -22.71 22.53 -5.22
CA ALA A 28 -22.81 23.97 -5.18
C ALA A 28 -21.52 24.74 -5.57
N ASN A 29 -20.37 24.07 -5.69
CA ASN A 29 -19.06 24.76 -5.72
C ASN A 29 -18.16 24.47 -6.94
N LEU A 30 -18.59 23.65 -7.92
CA LEU A 30 -17.78 23.40 -9.12
C LEU A 30 -17.95 24.54 -10.12
N ASP A 31 -16.84 25.00 -10.71
CA ASP A 31 -16.92 25.96 -11.81
C ASP A 31 -17.31 25.29 -13.14
N PRO A 32 -17.86 26.04 -14.12
CA PRO A 32 -18.31 25.45 -15.39
C PRO A 32 -17.23 24.74 -16.20
N GLY A 33 -15.95 25.09 -16.02
CA GLY A 33 -14.83 24.42 -16.69
C GLY A 33 -14.48 23.08 -16.04
N GLU A 34 -14.64 22.98 -14.71
CA GLU A 34 -14.52 21.72 -13.98
C GLU A 34 -15.66 20.74 -14.36
N GLU A 35 -16.88 21.23 -14.54
CA GLU A 35 -18.02 20.43 -15.00
C GLU A 35 -17.82 19.89 -16.43
N GLU A 36 -17.28 20.70 -17.35
CA GLU A 36 -16.97 20.27 -18.71
C GLU A 36 -15.84 19.22 -18.75
N MET A 37 -14.79 19.42 -17.95
CA MET A 37 -13.70 18.45 -17.81
C MET A 37 -14.18 17.12 -17.23
N MET A 38 -15.10 17.15 -16.25
CA MET A 38 -15.73 15.95 -15.68
C MET A 38 -16.48 15.14 -16.73
N LEU A 39 -17.32 15.80 -17.54
CA LEU A 39 -18.06 15.15 -18.62
C LEU A 39 -17.12 14.50 -19.64
N GLN A 40 -16.00 15.15 -19.99
CA GLN A 40 -15.03 14.56 -20.91
C GLN A 40 -14.34 13.33 -20.34
N VAL A 41 -14.00 13.35 -19.04
CA VAL A 41 -13.35 12.21 -18.38
C VAL A 41 -14.31 11.03 -18.21
N GLU A 42 -15.58 11.30 -17.87
CA GLU A 42 -16.62 10.27 -17.77
C GLU A 42 -16.90 9.62 -19.14
N LEU A 43 -16.98 10.43 -20.21
CA LEU A 43 -17.11 9.93 -21.57
C LEU A 43 -15.91 9.06 -21.98
N CYS A 44 -14.68 9.50 -21.69
CA CYS A 44 -13.48 8.69 -21.94
C CYS A 44 -13.50 7.37 -21.17
N TYR A 45 -13.95 7.36 -19.90
CA TYR A 45 -14.08 6.13 -19.13
C TYR A 45 -15.13 5.18 -19.71
N GLN A 46 -16.30 5.69 -20.11
CA GLN A 46 -17.37 4.89 -20.72
C GLN A 46 -16.94 4.29 -22.07
N GLU A 47 -16.26 5.06 -22.93
CA GLU A 47 -15.73 4.57 -24.20
C GLU A 47 -14.67 3.47 -23.99
N MET A 48 -13.75 3.67 -23.04
CA MET A 48 -12.69 2.71 -22.75
C MET A 48 -13.24 1.44 -22.08
N TRP A 49 -14.19 1.57 -21.17
CA TRP A 49 -14.87 0.44 -20.53
C TRP A 49 -15.72 -0.34 -21.53
N GLY A 50 -16.41 0.34 -22.46
CA GLY A 50 -17.15 -0.30 -23.54
C GLY A 50 -16.25 -1.14 -24.45
N ALA A 51 -15.06 -0.63 -24.79
CA ALA A 51 -14.06 -1.39 -25.54
C ALA A 51 -13.56 -2.62 -24.76
N TYR A 52 -13.29 -2.50 -23.46
CA TYR A 52 -12.88 -3.60 -22.59
C TYR A 52 -13.98 -4.66 -22.40
N ALA A 53 -15.23 -4.23 -22.15
CA ALA A 53 -16.37 -5.13 -21.96
C ALA A 53 -16.73 -5.91 -23.24
N SER A 54 -16.47 -5.34 -24.42
CA SER A 54 -16.74 -5.99 -25.72
C SER A 54 -15.83 -7.19 -26.02
N ILE A 55 -14.68 -7.29 -25.34
CA ILE A 55 -13.71 -8.39 -25.48
C ILE A 55 -13.68 -9.30 -24.24
N TYR A 56 -14.42 -8.95 -23.19
CA TYR A 56 -14.54 -9.73 -21.96
C TYR A 56 -15.56 -10.86 -22.14
N ASN A 57 -15.10 -12.11 -22.06
CA ASN A 57 -15.96 -13.28 -22.04
C ASN A 57 -16.08 -13.81 -20.58
N PRO A 58 -17.25 -13.66 -19.93
CA PRO A 58 -17.45 -14.11 -18.55
C PRO A 58 -17.42 -15.65 -18.40
N GLU A 59 -17.65 -16.42 -19.48
CA GLU A 59 -17.66 -17.88 -19.42
C GLU A 59 -16.25 -18.50 -19.49
N SER A 60 -15.28 -17.80 -20.09
CA SER A 60 -13.90 -18.29 -20.21
C SER A 60 -12.95 -17.72 -19.16
N ASN A 61 -13.40 -16.77 -18.34
CA ASN A 61 -12.60 -16.04 -17.35
C ASN A 61 -11.20 -15.65 -17.88
N MET A 62 -11.13 -15.24 -19.15
CA MET A 62 -9.87 -14.92 -19.81
C MET A 62 -9.40 -13.55 -19.35
N VAL A 63 -8.66 -13.57 -18.24
CA VAL A 63 -7.66 -12.56 -17.93
C VAL A 63 -6.56 -12.68 -19.02
N PRO A 64 -6.11 -11.58 -19.67
CA PRO A 64 -5.09 -11.59 -20.71
C PRO A 64 -3.88 -12.49 -20.38
N PRO A 65 -3.27 -13.21 -21.35
CA PRO A 65 -2.17 -14.15 -21.08
C PRO A 65 -0.96 -13.53 -20.36
N ASP A 66 -0.73 -12.24 -20.52
CA ASP A 66 0.25 -11.41 -19.83
C ASP A 66 -0.06 -11.19 -18.33
N LEU A 67 -1.31 -11.38 -17.92
CA LEU A 67 -1.71 -11.47 -16.51
C LEU A 67 -1.64 -12.92 -15.98
N LEU A 68 -1.61 -13.95 -16.83
CA LEU A 68 -1.27 -15.33 -16.41
C LEU A 68 0.23 -15.50 -16.17
N GLU A 69 1.09 -14.64 -16.75
CA GLU A 69 2.47 -14.48 -16.29
C GLU A 69 2.57 -13.97 -14.84
N ARG A 70 1.48 -13.52 -14.19
CA ARG A 70 1.46 -13.24 -12.74
C ARG A 70 1.67 -14.48 -11.87
N ALA A 71 1.43 -15.69 -12.41
CA ALA A 71 1.77 -16.93 -11.72
C ALA A 71 3.29 -17.23 -11.71
N ALA A 72 4.10 -16.46 -12.44
CA ALA A 72 5.56 -16.62 -12.46
C ALA A 72 6.28 -15.86 -11.33
N TRP A 73 5.59 -14.95 -10.62
CA TRP A 73 6.18 -14.11 -9.56
C TRP A 73 5.76 -14.50 -8.14
N THR A 74 4.86 -15.49 -7.98
CA THR A 74 4.43 -16.06 -6.69
C THR A 74 5.42 -17.05 -6.10
N ASN A 75 6.54 -17.33 -6.76
CA ASN A 75 7.58 -18.17 -6.20
C ASN A 75 8.70 -17.28 -5.67
N PHE A 76 8.78 -17.18 -4.34
CA PHE A 76 10.09 -16.98 -3.74
C PHE A 76 11.06 -17.96 -4.38
N PRO A 77 12.31 -17.55 -4.68
CA PRO A 77 13.30 -18.51 -5.13
C PRO A 77 13.29 -19.68 -4.15
N ALA A 78 13.21 -20.90 -4.70
CA ALA A 78 13.09 -22.09 -3.89
C ALA A 78 14.21 -22.08 -2.84
N TRP A 79 13.84 -22.33 -1.58
CA TRP A 79 14.83 -22.36 -0.51
C TRP A 79 15.93 -23.35 -0.85
N PRO A 80 17.21 -23.00 -0.65
CA PRO A 80 18.28 -23.97 -0.76
C PRO A 80 17.96 -25.16 0.12
N GLU A 81 18.11 -26.38 -0.40
CA GLU A 81 17.75 -27.62 0.31
C GLU A 81 18.41 -27.68 1.70
N SER A 82 19.67 -27.21 1.79
CA SER A 82 20.44 -27.12 3.03
C SER A 82 19.85 -26.21 4.12
N LEU A 83 18.89 -25.33 3.77
CA LEU A 83 18.25 -24.38 4.68
C LEU A 83 16.80 -24.74 5.02
N LEU A 84 16.22 -25.77 4.39
CA LEU A 84 14.83 -26.18 4.64
C LEU A 84 14.58 -26.53 6.11
N ALA A 85 15.56 -27.11 6.79
CA ALA A 85 15.47 -27.43 8.22
C ALA A 85 15.39 -26.18 9.13
N LEU A 86 15.80 -25.01 8.62
CA LEU A 86 15.76 -23.72 9.31
C LEU A 86 14.64 -22.80 8.82
N ARG A 87 13.81 -23.24 7.87
CA ARG A 87 12.65 -22.49 7.40
C ARG A 87 11.59 -22.41 8.51
N PRO A 88 11.19 -21.21 8.97
CA PRO A 88 10.04 -21.07 9.85
C PRO A 88 8.79 -21.62 9.16
N GLN A 89 8.00 -22.44 9.85
CA GLN A 89 6.75 -23.02 9.34
C GLN A 89 5.52 -22.49 10.09
N ASP A 90 5.74 -21.81 11.21
CA ASP A 90 4.70 -21.25 12.07
C ASP A 90 5.16 -19.90 12.66
N LYS A 91 4.21 -19.05 13.02
CA LYS A 91 4.45 -17.73 13.62
C LYS A 91 5.24 -17.77 14.94
N CYS A 92 5.33 -18.92 15.59
CA CYS A 92 6.11 -19.15 16.81
C CYS A 92 7.50 -19.77 16.57
N ASP A 93 7.90 -20.08 15.33
CA ASP A 93 9.18 -20.71 14.98
C ASP A 93 10.40 -19.77 15.09
N THR A 94 10.48 -19.03 16.21
CA THR A 94 11.50 -18.01 16.46
C THR A 94 12.92 -18.59 16.50
N ASP A 95 13.10 -19.81 16.99
CA ASP A 95 14.42 -20.45 17.06
C ASP A 95 14.98 -20.77 15.68
N LYS A 96 14.13 -21.25 14.75
CA LYS A 96 14.53 -21.51 13.37
C LYS A 96 14.92 -20.21 12.67
N ALA A 97 14.07 -19.18 12.81
CA ALA A 97 14.32 -17.85 12.26
C ALA A 97 15.64 -17.25 12.76
N LYS A 98 15.89 -17.29 14.08
CA LYS A 98 17.14 -16.78 14.68
C LYS A 98 18.37 -17.54 14.18
N ARG A 99 18.30 -18.88 14.12
CA ARG A 99 19.42 -19.71 13.63
C ARG A 99 19.70 -19.46 12.16
N LEU A 100 18.68 -19.24 11.34
CA LEU A 100 18.84 -18.87 9.94
C LEU A 100 19.60 -17.54 9.83
N LEU A 101 19.17 -16.50 10.54
CA LEU A 101 19.76 -15.15 10.46
C LEU A 101 21.18 -15.03 11.06
N GLN A 102 21.67 -16.08 11.72
CA GLN A 102 23.07 -16.19 12.15
C GLN A 102 24.01 -16.70 11.05
N LEU A 103 23.49 -17.20 9.93
CA LEU A 103 24.29 -17.66 8.80
C LEU A 103 24.84 -16.48 7.98
N PRO A 104 25.92 -16.67 7.21
CA PRO A 104 26.43 -15.63 6.31
C PRO A 104 25.36 -15.15 5.33
N PHE A 105 25.36 -13.84 5.05
CA PHE A 105 24.37 -13.18 4.18
C PHE A 105 24.22 -13.92 2.84
N GLU A 106 25.32 -14.29 2.22
CA GLU A 106 25.36 -14.93 0.90
C GLU A 106 24.65 -16.30 0.89
N ARG A 107 24.51 -16.95 2.06
CA ARG A 107 23.75 -18.20 2.18
C ARG A 107 22.26 -17.94 2.33
N ILE A 108 21.87 -16.88 3.03
CA ILE A 108 20.47 -16.61 3.39
C ILE A 108 19.78 -15.66 2.43
N GLU A 109 20.51 -14.93 1.60
CA GLU A 109 19.99 -13.99 0.60
C GLU A 109 18.79 -14.56 -0.20
N PRO A 110 18.82 -15.81 -0.69
CA PRO A 110 17.67 -16.38 -1.41
C PRO A 110 16.42 -16.56 -0.53
N CYS A 111 16.57 -16.65 0.78
CA CYS A 111 15.46 -16.85 1.72
C CYS A 111 14.87 -15.53 2.22
N LEU A 112 15.59 -14.40 2.08
CA LEU A 112 15.19 -13.10 2.65
C LEU A 112 13.82 -12.61 2.16
N PRO A 113 13.46 -12.74 0.87
CA PRO A 113 12.13 -12.36 0.40
C PRO A 113 11.00 -13.07 1.18
N GLU A 114 11.12 -14.37 1.42
CA GLU A 114 10.13 -15.11 2.22
C GLU A 114 10.22 -14.74 3.70
N MET A 115 11.42 -14.50 4.23
CA MET A 115 11.56 -14.05 5.62
C MET A 115 10.81 -12.73 5.87
N LEU A 116 10.70 -11.85 4.88
CA LEU A 116 9.95 -10.59 4.99
C LEU A 116 8.42 -10.78 5.08
N THR A 117 7.86 -11.94 4.70
CA THR A 117 6.41 -12.20 4.85
C THR A 117 6.02 -12.38 6.31
N TRP A 118 6.95 -12.80 7.17
CA TRP A 118 6.71 -12.86 8.61
C TRP A 118 6.56 -11.47 9.25
N LEU A 119 6.79 -10.39 8.50
CA LEU A 119 6.51 -9.02 8.92
C LEU A 119 5.13 -8.52 8.47
N GLN A 120 4.27 -9.38 7.90
CA GLN A 120 2.88 -9.06 7.60
C GLN A 120 2.08 -8.73 8.87
N ASP A 121 2.38 -9.40 9.98
CA ASP A 121 1.77 -9.15 11.28
C ASP A 121 2.86 -9.01 12.36
N PRO A 122 3.08 -7.80 12.92
CA PRO A 122 4.10 -7.56 13.92
C PRO A 122 3.82 -8.28 15.24
N ASN A 123 2.60 -8.79 15.46
CA ASN A 123 2.27 -9.57 16.66
C ASN A 123 2.81 -11.01 16.61
N TRP A 124 3.28 -11.47 15.44
CA TRP A 124 3.89 -12.80 15.35
C TRP A 124 5.23 -12.81 16.07
N PRO A 125 5.48 -13.77 16.98
CA PRO A 125 6.78 -13.87 17.66
C PRO A 125 7.97 -13.91 16.71
N VAL A 126 7.82 -14.53 15.53
CA VAL A 126 8.85 -14.52 14.48
C VAL A 126 9.14 -13.10 14.00
N ALA A 127 8.14 -12.23 13.81
CA ALA A 127 8.35 -10.84 13.38
C ALA A 127 9.31 -10.10 14.32
N GLY A 128 9.04 -10.18 15.63
CA GLY A 128 9.91 -9.59 16.66
C GLY A 128 11.31 -10.22 16.72
N ALA A 129 11.45 -11.50 16.34
CA ALA A 129 12.75 -12.18 16.31
C ALA A 129 13.62 -11.81 15.10
N ILE A 130 13.03 -11.31 14.01
CA ILE A 130 13.74 -11.09 12.74
C ILE A 130 13.93 -9.62 12.38
N VAL A 131 13.12 -8.71 12.92
CA VAL A 131 13.14 -7.30 12.51
C VAL A 131 14.50 -6.63 12.70
N ASP A 132 15.10 -6.74 13.89
CA ASP A 132 16.40 -6.11 14.18
C ASP A 132 17.55 -6.75 13.38
N PRO A 133 17.67 -8.10 13.30
CA PRO A 133 18.68 -8.71 12.44
C PRO A 133 18.53 -8.33 10.95
N LEU A 134 17.30 -8.20 10.44
CA LEU A 134 17.07 -7.76 9.07
C LEU A 134 17.47 -6.28 8.89
N ALA A 135 17.07 -5.40 9.80
CA ALA A 135 17.44 -3.99 9.75
C ALA A 135 18.97 -3.79 9.76
N ALA A 136 19.70 -4.61 10.53
CA ALA A 136 21.16 -4.57 10.60
C ALA A 136 21.86 -4.92 9.27
N MET A 137 21.17 -5.52 8.29
CA MET A 137 21.72 -5.79 6.96
C MET A 137 21.84 -4.53 6.10
N GLY A 138 21.12 -3.46 6.44
CA GLY A 138 21.15 -2.18 5.74
C GLY A 138 20.87 -2.32 4.24
N ASP A 139 21.70 -1.70 3.41
CA ASP A 139 21.53 -1.69 1.95
C ASP A 139 21.48 -3.09 1.32
N LYS A 140 22.09 -4.11 1.95
CA LYS A 140 22.08 -5.49 1.44
C LYS A 140 20.67 -6.10 1.40
N LEU A 141 19.74 -5.62 2.24
CA LEU A 141 18.37 -6.11 2.28
C LEU A 141 17.50 -5.55 1.14
N THR A 142 17.94 -4.47 0.50
CA THR A 142 17.16 -3.70 -0.49
C THR A 142 16.57 -4.56 -1.61
N PRO A 143 17.29 -5.52 -2.24
CA PRO A 143 16.72 -6.35 -3.29
C PRO A 143 15.54 -7.21 -2.79
N ALA A 144 15.66 -7.78 -1.60
CA ALA A 144 14.59 -8.59 -1.00
C ALA A 144 13.37 -7.72 -0.61
N LEU A 145 13.60 -6.52 -0.07
CA LEU A 145 12.54 -5.56 0.22
C LEU A 145 11.81 -5.10 -1.03
N LEU A 146 12.52 -4.85 -2.13
CA LEU A 146 11.90 -4.49 -3.40
C LEU A 146 10.98 -5.62 -3.89
N GLN A 147 11.40 -6.88 -3.74
CA GLN A 147 10.56 -8.04 -4.06
C GLN A 147 9.32 -8.10 -3.15
N ALA A 148 9.49 -7.94 -1.84
CA ALA A 148 8.37 -7.95 -0.89
C ALA A 148 7.35 -6.84 -1.18
N LEU A 149 7.80 -5.60 -1.46
CA LEU A 149 6.90 -4.49 -1.81
C LEU A 149 6.12 -4.75 -3.11
N LYS A 150 6.76 -5.36 -4.11
CA LYS A 150 6.08 -5.76 -5.35
C LYS A 150 5.01 -6.81 -5.10
N MET A 151 5.28 -7.78 -4.23
CA MET A 151 4.30 -8.80 -3.86
C MET A 151 3.12 -8.20 -3.10
N ALA A 152 3.39 -7.40 -2.06
CA ALA A 152 2.34 -6.70 -1.33
C ALA A 152 1.46 -5.85 -2.25
N ARG A 153 2.06 -5.20 -3.26
CA ARG A 153 1.32 -4.46 -4.29
C ARG A 153 0.45 -5.37 -5.16
N GLN A 154 0.97 -6.52 -5.58
CA GLN A 154 0.21 -7.48 -6.39
C GLN A 154 -1.01 -8.04 -5.64
N GLU A 155 -0.88 -8.20 -4.32
CA GLU A 155 -1.91 -8.70 -3.42
C GLU A 155 -2.79 -7.57 -2.84
N ASN A 156 -2.46 -6.31 -3.13
CA ASN A 156 -3.08 -5.13 -2.56
C ASN A 156 -3.07 -5.12 -1.01
N ASP A 157 -1.98 -5.63 -0.43
CA ASP A 157 -1.79 -5.76 1.02
C ASP A 157 -1.15 -4.48 1.59
N SER A 158 -1.98 -3.46 1.82
CA SER A 158 -1.51 -2.18 2.40
C SER A 158 -0.99 -2.36 3.82
N TRP A 159 -1.56 -3.28 4.60
CA TRP A 159 -1.16 -3.58 5.97
C TRP A 159 0.27 -4.09 6.06
N TRP A 160 0.65 -5.02 5.18
CA TRP A 160 2.03 -5.50 5.12
C TRP A 160 3.00 -4.37 4.77
N VAL A 161 2.65 -3.50 3.83
CA VAL A 161 3.49 -2.34 3.48
C VAL A 161 3.62 -1.37 4.66
N CYS A 162 2.53 -1.08 5.38
CA CYS A 162 2.56 -0.30 6.62
C CYS A 162 3.54 -0.93 7.62
N ASN A 163 3.44 -2.24 7.84
CA ASN A 163 4.32 -2.95 8.77
C ASN A 163 5.79 -2.96 8.32
N LEU A 164 6.07 -3.12 7.02
CA LEU A 164 7.42 -2.99 6.48
C LEU A 164 7.97 -1.56 6.70
N ILE A 165 7.16 -0.52 6.48
CA ILE A 165 7.58 0.86 6.69
C ILE A 165 7.87 1.13 8.17
N LEU A 166 6.89 0.85 9.03
CA LEU A 166 6.96 1.12 10.47
C LEU A 166 8.12 0.39 11.13
N ASN A 167 8.25 -0.91 10.87
CA ASN A 167 9.14 -1.77 11.65
C ASN A 167 10.54 -1.87 11.03
N LEU A 168 10.70 -1.66 9.71
CA LEU A 168 11.94 -1.98 9.01
C LEU A 168 12.48 -0.83 8.15
N ILE A 169 11.74 -0.40 7.13
CA ILE A 169 12.24 0.58 6.14
C ILE A 169 12.55 1.93 6.79
N ASN A 170 11.83 2.30 7.86
CA ASN A 170 12.10 3.54 8.59
C ASN A 170 13.51 3.62 9.20
N GLN A 171 14.17 2.49 9.41
CA GLN A 171 15.50 2.37 9.99
C GLN A 171 16.63 2.31 8.94
N LEU A 172 16.27 2.19 7.65
CA LEU A 172 17.23 2.03 6.57
C LEU A 172 17.85 3.36 6.13
N PRO A 173 19.08 3.33 5.58
CA PRO A 173 19.72 4.51 5.02
C PRO A 173 18.95 5.04 3.80
N ALA A 174 19.16 6.32 3.48
CA ALA A 174 18.49 6.99 2.37
C ALA A 174 18.76 6.31 1.01
N SER A 175 19.92 5.67 0.83
CA SER A 175 20.27 4.86 -0.36
C SER A 175 19.32 3.70 -0.60
N SER A 176 19.00 2.94 0.45
CA SER A 176 18.00 1.88 0.40
C SER A 176 16.64 2.44 0.04
N VAL A 177 16.21 3.52 0.73
CA VAL A 177 14.88 4.11 0.50
C VAL A 177 14.74 4.69 -0.91
N GLU A 178 15.79 5.28 -1.49
CA GLU A 178 15.77 5.77 -2.88
C GLU A 178 15.58 4.62 -3.86
N THR A 179 16.22 3.47 -3.61
CA THR A 179 16.04 2.28 -4.46
C THR A 179 14.61 1.75 -4.40
N LEU A 180 13.96 1.82 -3.23
CA LEU A 180 12.58 1.40 -3.01
C LEU A 180 11.54 2.46 -3.44
N ARG A 181 11.98 3.69 -3.74
CA ARG A 181 11.11 4.87 -3.90
C ARG A 181 9.98 4.65 -4.89
N ALA A 182 10.27 4.04 -6.04
CA ALA A 182 9.27 3.84 -7.09
C ALA A 182 8.09 2.98 -6.62
N GLU A 183 8.36 1.86 -5.92
CA GLU A 183 7.30 1.00 -5.38
C GLU A 183 6.61 1.65 -4.18
N LEU A 184 7.33 2.37 -3.33
CA LEU A 184 6.73 3.11 -2.22
C LEU A 184 5.77 4.20 -2.71
N SER A 185 6.18 4.98 -3.71
CA SER A 185 5.40 6.09 -4.26
C SER A 185 4.06 5.66 -4.87
N HIS A 186 3.90 4.39 -5.25
CA HIS A 186 2.61 3.85 -5.69
C HIS A 186 1.52 4.02 -4.62
N TRP A 187 1.88 3.84 -3.35
CA TRP A 187 0.96 3.84 -2.23
C TRP A 187 0.59 5.25 -1.72
N ILE A 188 1.15 6.31 -2.29
CA ILE A 188 0.70 7.69 -1.97
C ILE A 188 -0.78 7.88 -2.34
N LEU A 189 -1.22 7.19 -3.40
CA LEU A 189 -2.56 7.27 -3.96
C LEU A 189 -3.45 6.09 -3.54
N SER A 190 -3.02 5.23 -2.62
CA SER A 190 -3.86 4.12 -2.16
C SER A 190 -5.08 4.62 -1.38
N GLU A 191 -6.13 3.79 -1.35
CA GLU A 191 -7.33 4.02 -0.52
C GLU A 191 -6.98 4.10 0.97
N ASP A 192 -5.96 3.36 1.39
CA ASP A 192 -5.36 3.44 2.71
C ASP A 192 -4.69 4.81 2.92
N GLN A 193 -5.43 5.72 3.57
CA GLN A 193 -4.99 7.09 3.81
C GLN A 193 -3.77 7.13 4.74
N GLU A 194 -3.66 6.20 5.68
CA GLU A 194 -2.56 6.15 6.65
C GLU A 194 -1.27 5.77 5.93
N LEU A 195 -1.31 4.72 5.11
CA LEU A 195 -0.15 4.28 4.32
C LEU A 195 0.38 5.39 3.42
N GLY A 196 -0.51 6.12 2.73
CA GLY A 196 -0.11 7.25 1.90
C GLY A 196 0.63 8.34 2.68
N VAL A 197 0.17 8.66 3.89
CA VAL A 197 0.86 9.60 4.79
C VAL A 197 2.21 9.05 5.24
N MET A 198 2.31 7.76 5.58
CA MET A 198 3.57 7.12 5.97
C MET A 198 4.62 7.23 4.86
N VAL A 199 4.24 6.96 3.61
CA VAL A 199 5.13 7.08 2.45
C VAL A 199 5.58 8.52 2.25
N ILE A 200 4.64 9.48 2.26
CA ILE A 200 4.98 10.91 2.10
C ILE A 200 5.97 11.35 3.19
N LYS A 201 5.70 11.00 4.45
CA LYS A 201 6.58 11.31 5.59
C LYS A 201 7.97 10.69 5.42
N LEU A 202 8.04 9.44 5.00
CA LEU A 202 9.29 8.73 4.75
C LEU A 202 10.13 9.42 3.66
N LEU A 203 9.52 9.78 2.53
CA LEU A 203 10.21 10.42 1.40
C LEU A 203 10.63 11.86 1.70
N LEU A 204 9.80 12.63 2.41
CA LEU A 204 10.15 13.99 2.86
C LEU A 204 11.34 13.96 3.84
N ARG A 205 11.35 13.03 4.80
CA ARG A 205 12.42 12.88 5.80
C ARG A 205 13.78 12.65 5.13
N HIS A 206 13.82 11.82 4.10
CA HIS A 206 15.05 11.51 3.36
C HIS A 206 15.32 12.47 2.19
N LYS A 207 14.43 13.45 1.94
CA LYS A 207 14.51 14.41 0.82
C LYS A 207 14.56 13.73 -0.55
N LEU A 208 13.80 12.66 -0.72
CA LEU A 208 13.77 11.84 -1.94
C LEU A 208 12.56 12.17 -2.82
N GLY A 209 12.74 12.19 -4.14
CA GLY A 209 11.72 12.58 -5.11
C GLY A 209 11.42 14.09 -5.15
N ASP A 210 10.39 14.46 -5.90
CA ASP A 210 9.95 15.85 -6.04
C ASP A 210 9.32 16.36 -4.73
N GLN A 211 10.09 17.17 -4.00
CA GLN A 211 9.69 17.74 -2.73
C GLN A 211 8.49 18.68 -2.83
N GLN A 212 8.32 19.37 -3.96
CA GLN A 212 7.16 20.26 -4.15
C GLN A 212 5.89 19.43 -4.32
N ASN A 213 5.96 18.39 -5.14
CA ASN A 213 4.84 17.47 -5.32
C ASN A 213 4.50 16.71 -4.01
N LEU A 214 5.49 16.23 -3.28
CA LEU A 214 5.27 15.58 -1.98
C LEU A 214 4.62 16.50 -0.95
N ARG A 215 5.01 17.79 -0.91
CA ARG A 215 4.34 18.77 -0.05
C ARG A 215 2.89 19.04 -0.47
N ARG A 216 2.61 19.03 -1.78
CA ARG A 216 1.23 19.14 -2.28
C ARG A 216 0.40 17.95 -1.83
N TRP A 217 0.90 16.72 -1.99
CA TRP A 217 0.22 15.52 -1.50
C TRP A 217 0.05 15.52 0.02
N ALA A 218 1.06 15.98 0.77
CA ALA A 218 0.94 16.14 2.21
C ALA A 218 -0.23 17.08 2.58
N ARG A 219 -0.37 18.20 1.87
CA ARG A 219 -1.47 19.15 2.09
C ARG A 219 -2.82 18.50 1.82
N ILE A 220 -2.97 17.83 0.68
CA ILE A 220 -4.20 17.12 0.31
C ILE A 220 -4.60 16.12 1.41
N LYS A 221 -3.65 15.34 1.93
CA LYS A 221 -3.92 14.39 3.01
C LYS A 221 -4.28 15.10 4.32
N ILE A 222 -3.58 16.19 4.67
CA ILE A 222 -3.90 16.99 5.88
C ILE A 222 -5.34 17.51 5.82
N ASP A 223 -5.75 18.06 4.68
CA ASP A 223 -7.08 18.65 4.52
C ASP A 223 -8.16 17.54 4.61
N ALA A 224 -7.93 16.38 3.95
CA ALA A 224 -8.83 15.24 4.05
C ALA A 224 -8.98 14.70 5.50
N TYR A 225 -7.89 14.62 6.27
CA TYR A 225 -7.97 14.22 7.68
C TYR A 225 -8.65 15.26 8.56
N ALA A 226 -8.54 16.55 8.23
CA ALA A 226 -9.21 17.60 8.98
C ALA A 226 -10.73 17.48 8.86
N GLU A 227 -11.24 17.19 7.66
CA GLU A 227 -12.66 16.91 7.41
C GLU A 227 -13.15 15.72 8.24
N TYR A 228 -12.45 14.59 8.21
CA TYR A 228 -12.80 13.43 9.04
C TYR A 228 -12.78 13.71 10.55
N ILE A 229 -11.86 14.54 11.02
CA ILE A 229 -11.79 14.92 12.44
C ILE A 229 -12.97 15.81 12.82
N GLU A 230 -13.38 16.73 11.94
CA GLU A 230 -14.55 17.59 12.15
C GLU A 230 -15.84 16.75 12.21
N GLU A 231 -16.03 15.82 11.27
CA GLU A 231 -17.17 14.88 11.29
C GLU A 231 -17.25 14.07 12.59
N LEU A 232 -16.10 13.56 13.08
CA LEU A 232 -16.03 12.84 14.35
C LEU A 232 -16.34 13.73 15.56
N GLN A 233 -15.90 14.98 15.54
CA GLN A 233 -16.18 15.94 16.61
C GLN A 233 -17.67 16.30 16.67
N ASP A 234 -18.32 16.43 15.52
CA ASP A 234 -19.76 16.71 15.48
C ASP A 234 -20.57 15.50 15.96
N ALA A 235 -20.20 14.28 15.55
CA ALA A 235 -20.83 13.06 16.05
C ALA A 235 -20.70 12.89 17.58
N LEU A 236 -19.57 13.26 18.17
CA LEU A 236 -19.38 13.25 19.63
C LEU A 236 -20.28 14.27 20.33
N LYS A 237 -20.46 15.47 19.78
CA LYS A 237 -21.37 16.47 20.36
C LYS A 237 -22.82 16.00 20.32
N GLU A 238 -23.24 15.38 19.22
CA GLU A 238 -24.60 14.84 19.09
C GLU A 238 -24.88 13.76 20.15
N GLU A 239 -23.91 12.85 20.41
CA GLU A 239 -24.03 11.87 21.50
C GLU A 239 -24.11 12.55 22.88
N GLU A 240 -23.23 13.52 23.17
CA GLU A 240 -23.23 14.25 24.45
C GLU A 240 -24.56 15.00 24.70
N GLU A 241 -25.14 15.61 23.66
CA GLU A 241 -26.45 16.27 23.74
C GLU A 241 -27.59 15.27 23.99
N GLU A 242 -27.56 14.09 23.37
CA GLU A 242 -28.52 13.01 23.61
C GLU A 242 -28.43 12.46 25.05
N GLU A 243 -27.22 12.28 25.60
CA GLU A 243 -27.01 11.84 26.98
C GLU A 243 -27.54 12.87 28.01
N GLU A 244 -27.29 14.16 27.78
CA GLU A 244 -27.80 15.24 28.65
C GLU A 244 -29.34 15.32 28.64
N GLU A 245 -29.98 15.08 27.49
CA GLU A 245 -31.44 15.01 27.37
C GLU A 245 -32.03 13.79 28.09
N GLU A 246 -31.35 12.64 28.06
CA GLU A 246 -31.77 11.43 28.77
C GLU A 246 -31.59 11.54 30.29
N GLU A 247 -30.47 12.11 30.76
CA GLU A 247 -30.23 12.35 32.19
C GLU A 247 -31.14 13.46 32.76
N GLY A 248 -31.43 14.49 31.96
CA GLY A 248 -32.36 15.56 32.33
C GLY A 248 -33.83 15.13 32.43
N ASN A 249 -34.18 13.97 31.84
CA ASN A 249 -35.54 13.39 31.86
C ASN A 249 -35.71 12.25 32.88
N GLN A 250 -34.70 11.92 33.69
CA GLN A 250 -34.86 10.95 34.79
C GLN A 250 -35.54 11.62 36.01
N PRO A 251 -36.72 11.12 36.46
CA PRO A 251 -37.54 11.74 37.52
C PRO A 251 -37.04 11.52 38.96
#